data_AF-A0A7K2LYH0-F1
#
_entry.id   AF-A0A7K2LYH0-F1
#
_cell.length_a   1.000
_cell.length_b   1.000
_cell.length_c   1.000
_cell.angle_alpha   90.00
_cell.angle_beta   90.00
_cell.angle_gamma   90.00
#
_symmetry.space_group_name_H-M   'P 1'
#
loop_
_entity.id
_entity.type
_entity.pdbx_description
1 polymer ?
#
loop_
_entity_poly.entity_id
_entity_poly.type
_entity_poly.pdbx_seq_one_letter_code
_entity_poly.pdbx_strand_id
1 'polypeptide(L)'
;MKGRQVKEPSRPIRPGHSRRPRRDGPARGAGLRAACATVLAVTLTGTLLGASPAVAADPQPDANRGLVVGYWLGGGTGIKEAAEKALVGTDDDVRQFLTDAPAIQEIDDRVDVSRVVNAGGPAVREAAKKALAGTPADVEAFLDEGWKTADEQDLRVQATRVVNFGGPGVQDAGKKALQGTSADLKQFLRIDQYKAQQTDERVEVSKLYNSGGPNVKAAAKLALRGTPDDVVEFLEVGQFVARNRDQERATIEQLIEQAEKAGKQAEHATDEAEEASGKAIAAAALAEEAAQKAAQETQAAKNDAQRA
;
A
#
# COMPACT_ATOMS: atom_id res chain seq x y z
N MET A 1 -21.42 33.03 3.42
CA MET A 1 -20.50 34.03 2.86
C MET A 1 -20.07 33.54 1.49
N LYS A 2 -20.36 34.33 0.45
CA LYS A 2 -20.32 33.96 -0.97
C LYS A 2 -19.24 34.83 -1.64
N GLY A 3 -18.36 34.25 -2.44
CA GLY A 3 -17.50 34.98 -3.37
C GLY A 3 -16.08 34.42 -3.43
N ARG A 4 -15.40 34.40 -4.58
CA ARG A 4 -15.77 34.74 -5.95
C ARG A 4 -14.62 34.24 -6.82
N GLN A 5 -14.89 33.32 -7.73
CA GLN A 5 -13.95 32.88 -8.78
C GLN A 5 -13.75 34.02 -9.77
N VAL A 6 -12.50 34.38 -10.06
CA VAL A 6 -12.14 35.41 -11.05
C VAL A 6 -11.66 34.68 -12.31
N LYS A 7 -12.40 34.93 -13.40
CA LYS A 7 -12.18 34.44 -14.75
C LYS A 7 -11.63 35.61 -15.55
N GLU A 8 -10.40 35.55 -16.03
CA GLU A 8 -9.82 36.58 -16.90
C GLU A 8 -10.14 36.32 -18.40
N PRO A 9 -10.40 37.38 -19.20
CA PRO A 9 -10.87 37.26 -20.57
C PRO A 9 -9.76 37.38 -21.63
N SER A 10 -9.87 36.57 -22.67
CA SER A 10 -9.20 36.75 -23.96
C SER A 10 -9.77 37.93 -24.75
N ARG A 11 -8.94 38.70 -25.46
CA ARG A 11 -9.29 39.56 -26.62
C ARG A 11 -8.02 40.09 -27.35
N PRO A 12 -8.11 40.66 -28.58
CA PRO A 12 -7.37 40.13 -29.74
C PRO A 12 -6.49 41.14 -30.55
N ILE A 13 -5.67 40.58 -31.45
CA ILE A 13 -5.17 41.00 -32.79
C ILE A 13 -5.30 42.48 -33.21
N ARG A 14 -4.18 43.13 -33.64
CA ARG A 14 -3.98 43.75 -35.00
C ARG A 14 -2.60 44.43 -35.21
N PRO A 15 -2.19 44.73 -36.47
CA PRO A 15 -0.80 44.73 -36.95
C PRO A 15 -0.21 46.13 -37.20
N GLY A 16 1.10 46.21 -37.49
CA GLY A 16 1.75 47.47 -37.90
C GLY A 16 3.15 47.30 -38.50
N HIS A 17 3.36 47.95 -39.65
CA HIS A 17 4.51 47.93 -40.55
C HIS A 17 5.80 48.60 -40.05
N SER A 18 6.95 48.19 -40.61
CA SER A 18 8.01 49.09 -41.14
C SER A 18 9.11 48.28 -41.85
N ARG A 19 9.25 48.37 -43.18
CA ARG A 19 10.13 49.26 -43.99
C ARG A 19 11.53 48.67 -44.29
N ARG A 20 11.84 48.63 -45.59
CA ARG A 20 13.07 48.16 -46.28
C ARG A 20 14.26 49.15 -46.08
N PRO A 21 15.49 48.90 -46.59
CA PRO A 21 15.78 49.10 -48.04
C PRO A 21 16.83 48.15 -48.67
N ARG A 22 16.64 47.81 -49.96
CA ARG A 22 17.47 48.15 -51.14
C ARG A 22 18.69 47.25 -51.40
N ARG A 23 18.68 46.62 -52.58
CA ARG A 23 19.83 46.63 -53.49
C ARG A 23 19.34 46.60 -54.95
N ASP A 24 19.79 47.60 -55.69
CA ASP A 24 19.50 47.87 -57.09
C ASP A 24 20.43 47.07 -58.02
N GLY A 25 19.96 46.77 -59.24
CA GLY A 25 20.79 46.38 -60.38
C GLY A 25 19.96 45.89 -61.58
N PRO A 26 20.21 46.32 -62.83
CA PRO A 26 19.13 46.74 -63.71
C PRO A 26 18.98 46.00 -65.06
N ALA A 27 17.72 45.97 -65.51
CA ALA A 27 17.17 46.38 -66.81
C ALA A 27 17.50 45.69 -68.16
N ARG A 28 16.40 45.52 -68.92
CA ARG A 28 16.15 45.64 -70.39
C ARG A 28 15.70 44.31 -71.01
N GLY A 29 14.63 44.19 -71.78
CA GLY A 29 13.58 45.09 -72.30
C GLY A 29 12.40 44.24 -72.84
N ALA A 30 11.15 44.74 -72.78
CA ALA A 30 10.28 45.11 -73.92
C ALA A 30 10.23 44.08 -75.08
N GLY A 31 9.11 43.61 -75.65
CA GLY A 31 7.67 43.89 -75.59
C GLY A 31 6.98 42.87 -76.54
N LEU A 32 5.82 42.33 -76.18
CA LEU A 32 4.49 42.62 -76.75
C LEU A 32 4.27 42.34 -78.26
N ARG A 33 3.25 41.50 -78.54
CA ARG A 33 2.38 41.40 -79.74
C ARG A 33 3.03 40.85 -81.02
N ALA A 34 2.35 40.22 -81.97
CA ALA A 34 1.07 39.53 -82.14
C ALA A 34 1.05 39.05 -83.61
N ALA A 35 0.40 37.90 -83.88
CA ALA A 35 -0.27 37.53 -85.13
C ALA A 35 0.55 37.24 -86.43
N CYS A 36 -0.13 36.48 -87.31
CA CYS A 36 0.20 36.05 -88.67
C CYS A 36 1.06 34.77 -88.76
N ALA A 37 0.48 33.57 -88.71
CA ALA A 37 -0.30 32.92 -89.79
C ALA A 37 0.54 32.55 -91.03
N THR A 38 0.77 31.24 -91.14
CA THR A 38 0.85 30.41 -92.36
C THR A 38 1.93 30.72 -93.41
N VAL A 39 2.98 29.91 -93.44
CA VAL A 39 3.51 29.34 -94.68
C VAL A 39 3.73 27.84 -94.49
N LEU A 40 3.21 27.09 -95.46
CA LEU A 40 3.09 25.64 -95.54
C LEU A 40 4.41 25.01 -96.03
N ALA A 41 4.67 23.81 -95.50
CA ALA A 41 5.23 22.63 -96.19
C ALA A 41 6.75 22.36 -96.23
N VAL A 42 7.02 21.10 -95.86
CA VAL A 42 8.16 20.22 -96.18
C VAL A 42 9.38 20.27 -95.26
N THR A 43 9.36 19.42 -94.21
CA THR A 43 10.44 18.45 -93.93
C THR A 43 9.87 17.31 -93.08
N LEU A 44 9.72 16.13 -93.68
CA LEU A 44 9.43 14.86 -93.02
C LEU A 44 10.73 14.05 -93.04
N THR A 45 11.49 14.03 -91.95
CA THR A 45 12.41 12.95 -91.51
C THR A 45 13.21 13.42 -90.30
N GLY A 46 12.85 12.92 -89.12
CA GLY A 46 13.50 13.19 -87.84
C GLY A 46 12.87 12.32 -86.76
N THR A 47 12.77 11.03 -87.05
CA THR A 47 12.30 9.96 -86.16
C THR A 47 13.10 9.92 -84.86
N LEU A 48 12.36 9.91 -83.75
CA LEU A 48 12.61 9.12 -82.53
C LEU A 48 14.07 8.68 -82.29
N LEU A 49 14.86 9.47 -81.58
CA LEU A 49 15.96 8.96 -80.75
C LEU A 49 16.07 9.85 -79.51
N GLY A 50 15.54 9.36 -78.39
CA GLY A 50 15.59 10.06 -77.10
C GLY A 50 14.48 9.69 -76.11
N ALA A 51 13.48 8.89 -76.51
CA ALA A 51 12.69 8.15 -75.53
C ALA A 51 13.58 7.03 -74.99
N SER A 52 14.16 7.21 -73.80
CA SER A 52 14.60 6.08 -72.99
C SER A 52 13.47 5.04 -73.03
N PRO A 53 13.76 3.74 -73.26
CA PRO A 53 12.72 2.74 -73.15
C PRO A 53 12.06 2.93 -71.78
N ALA A 54 10.75 3.11 -71.77
CA ALA A 54 9.97 2.90 -70.57
C ALA A 54 10.17 1.42 -70.24
N VAL A 55 11.15 1.14 -69.38
CA VAL A 55 11.26 -0.15 -68.73
C VAL A 55 9.96 -0.24 -67.94
N ALA A 56 9.03 -1.08 -68.40
CA ALA A 56 7.97 -1.54 -67.52
C ALA A 56 8.72 -2.17 -66.34
N ALA A 57 8.64 -1.52 -65.18
CA ALA A 57 9.12 -2.14 -63.95
C ALA A 57 8.48 -3.52 -63.90
N ASP A 58 9.29 -4.56 -63.67
CA ASP A 58 8.78 -5.90 -63.46
C ASP A 58 7.60 -5.83 -62.47
N PRO A 59 6.50 -6.58 -62.67
CA PRO A 59 5.38 -6.56 -61.74
C PRO A 59 5.91 -6.80 -60.34
N GLN A 60 5.90 -5.76 -59.51
CA GLN A 60 6.32 -5.90 -58.12
C GLN A 60 5.35 -6.87 -57.46
N PRO A 61 5.86 -7.86 -56.71
CA PRO A 61 4.99 -8.75 -55.96
C PRO A 61 4.05 -7.92 -55.08
N ASP A 62 2.78 -8.32 -55.04
CA ASP A 62 1.72 -7.59 -54.32
C ASP A 62 2.18 -7.22 -52.92
N ALA A 63 1.96 -5.95 -52.53
CA ALA A 63 2.24 -5.49 -51.19
C ALA A 63 1.45 -6.32 -50.17
N ASN A 64 2.15 -7.07 -49.31
CA ASN A 64 1.52 -7.99 -48.36
C ASN A 64 0.91 -7.22 -47.18
N ARG A 65 -0.20 -6.52 -47.43
CA ARG A 65 -0.97 -5.78 -46.42
C ARG A 65 -1.46 -6.69 -45.29
N GLY A 66 -1.70 -7.97 -45.57
CA GLY A 66 -2.04 -8.96 -44.55
C GLY A 66 -0.95 -9.10 -43.48
N LEU A 67 0.32 -9.09 -43.88
CA LEU A 67 1.44 -9.11 -42.95
C LEU A 67 1.50 -7.84 -42.08
N VAL A 68 1.22 -6.67 -42.68
CA VAL A 68 1.17 -5.40 -41.94
C VAL A 68 0.04 -5.39 -40.90
N VAL A 69 -1.13 -5.98 -41.21
CA VAL A 69 -2.21 -6.16 -40.21
C VAL A 69 -1.73 -7.04 -39.05
N GLY A 70 -0.92 -8.08 -39.30
CA GLY A 70 -0.31 -8.89 -38.24
C GLY A 70 0.54 -8.06 -37.28
N TYR A 71 1.43 -7.22 -37.82
CA TYR A 71 2.21 -6.26 -37.02
C TYR A 71 1.33 -5.26 -36.28
N TRP A 72 0.28 -4.72 -36.91
CA TRP A 72 -0.64 -3.79 -36.25
C TRP A 72 -1.43 -4.42 -35.10
N LEU A 73 -1.78 -5.71 -35.19
CA LEU A 73 -2.50 -6.39 -34.11
C LEU A 73 -1.57 -6.78 -32.96
N GLY A 74 -0.38 -7.30 -33.27
CA GLY A 74 0.53 -7.90 -32.30
C GLY A 74 1.68 -7.01 -31.81
N GLY A 75 2.01 -5.94 -32.52
CA GLY A 75 3.21 -5.16 -32.28
C GLY A 75 3.15 -4.19 -31.10
N GLY A 76 4.33 -3.68 -30.75
CA GLY A 76 4.52 -2.60 -29.80
C GLY A 76 3.95 -1.25 -30.31
N THR A 77 4.15 -0.19 -29.52
CA THR A 77 3.54 1.12 -29.82
C THR A 77 4.07 1.70 -31.13
N GLY A 78 5.38 1.70 -31.33
CA GLY A 78 6.00 2.18 -32.57
C GLY A 78 5.61 1.34 -33.78
N ILE A 79 5.56 0.02 -33.65
CA ILE A 79 5.13 -0.88 -34.72
C ILE A 79 3.69 -0.59 -35.13
N LYS A 80 2.78 -0.42 -34.16
CA LYS A 80 1.37 -0.15 -34.43
C LYS A 80 1.18 1.17 -35.17
N GLU A 81 1.83 2.23 -34.73
CA GLU A 81 1.76 3.54 -35.37
C GLU A 81 2.31 3.49 -36.81
N ALA A 82 3.44 2.82 -37.03
CA ALA A 82 4.04 2.69 -38.35
C ALA A 82 3.23 1.78 -39.29
N ALA A 83 2.67 0.69 -38.77
CA ALA A 83 1.80 -0.22 -39.50
C ALA A 83 0.49 0.46 -39.90
N GLU A 84 -0.13 1.24 -39.02
CA GLU A 84 -1.35 2.02 -39.33
C GLU A 84 -1.10 2.98 -40.50
N LYS A 85 0.00 3.74 -40.45
CA LYS A 85 0.39 4.65 -41.52
C LYS A 85 0.59 3.92 -42.86
N ALA A 86 1.22 2.75 -42.83
CA ALA A 86 1.43 1.94 -44.03
C ALA A 86 0.11 1.36 -44.58
N LEU A 87 -0.81 0.94 -43.72
CA LEU A 87 -2.11 0.38 -44.10
C LEU A 87 -3.02 1.39 -44.79
N VAL A 88 -2.93 2.69 -44.45
CA VAL A 88 -3.68 3.75 -45.13
C VAL A 88 -2.92 4.36 -46.33
N GLY A 89 -1.68 3.95 -46.54
CA GLY A 89 -0.77 4.46 -47.57
C GLY A 89 -0.78 3.67 -48.87
N THR A 90 0.23 3.93 -49.68
CA THR A 90 0.51 3.25 -50.96
C THR A 90 1.18 1.89 -50.73
N ASP A 91 1.29 1.10 -51.80
CA ASP A 91 2.01 -0.17 -51.74
C ASP A 91 3.54 0.01 -51.56
N ASP A 92 4.07 1.18 -51.93
CA ASP A 92 5.43 1.60 -51.56
C ASP A 92 5.57 1.79 -50.05
N ASP A 93 4.58 2.42 -49.40
CA ASP A 93 4.57 2.60 -47.94
C ASP A 93 4.50 1.27 -47.19
N VAL A 94 3.74 0.30 -47.71
CA VAL A 94 3.70 -1.06 -47.17
C VAL A 94 5.08 -1.73 -47.26
N ARG A 95 5.74 -1.66 -48.41
CA ARG A 95 7.08 -2.26 -48.60
C ARG A 95 8.14 -1.57 -47.74
N GLN A 96 8.06 -0.25 -47.62
CA GLN A 96 8.95 0.52 -46.74
C GLN A 96 8.75 0.12 -45.29
N PHE A 97 7.50 0.05 -44.81
CA PHE A 97 7.22 -0.42 -43.45
C PHE A 97 7.77 -1.82 -43.19
N LEU A 98 7.54 -2.78 -44.10
CA LEU A 98 8.05 -4.14 -43.91
C LEU A 98 9.59 -4.19 -43.89
N THR A 99 10.26 -3.26 -44.55
CA THR A 99 11.72 -3.11 -44.49
C THR A 99 12.17 -2.51 -43.15
N ASP A 100 11.43 -1.53 -42.61
CA ASP A 100 11.76 -0.82 -41.38
C ASP A 100 11.30 -1.54 -40.10
N ALA A 101 10.31 -2.44 -40.22
CA ALA A 101 9.66 -3.10 -39.09
C ALA A 101 10.65 -3.76 -38.10
N PRO A 102 11.72 -4.47 -38.50
CA PRO A 102 12.68 -5.02 -37.54
C PRO A 102 13.35 -3.97 -36.65
N ALA A 103 13.70 -2.79 -37.19
CA ALA A 103 14.33 -1.72 -36.43
C ALA A 103 13.34 -1.03 -35.48
N ILE A 104 12.08 -0.89 -35.91
CA ILE A 104 11.01 -0.33 -35.06
C ILE A 104 10.69 -1.29 -33.91
N GLN A 105 10.62 -2.60 -34.20
CA GLN A 105 10.38 -3.65 -33.20
C GLN A 105 11.49 -3.67 -32.14
N GLU A 106 12.77 -3.56 -32.54
CA GLU A 106 13.88 -3.50 -31.57
C GLU A 106 13.72 -2.34 -30.58
N ILE A 107 13.31 -1.17 -31.06
CA ILE A 107 13.09 0.01 -30.20
C ILE A 107 11.94 -0.26 -29.23
N ASP A 108 10.81 -0.78 -29.70
CA ASP A 108 9.67 -1.14 -28.87
C ASP A 108 10.05 -2.18 -27.79
N ASP A 109 10.75 -3.25 -28.16
CA ASP A 109 11.18 -4.31 -27.25
C ASP A 109 12.11 -3.78 -26.16
N ARG A 110 13.08 -2.92 -26.52
CA ARG A 110 13.98 -2.29 -25.55
C ARG A 110 13.24 -1.36 -24.59
N VAL A 111 12.19 -0.69 -25.07
CA VAL A 111 11.30 0.11 -24.21
C VAL A 111 10.51 -0.78 -23.26
N ASP A 112 10.00 -1.92 -23.73
CA ASP A 112 9.28 -2.89 -22.90
C ASP A 112 10.18 -3.50 -21.82
N VAL A 113 11.41 -3.91 -22.17
CA VAL A 113 12.37 -4.37 -21.16
C VAL A 113 12.71 -3.27 -20.15
N SER A 114 12.81 -2.01 -20.59
CA SER A 114 13.02 -0.88 -19.67
C SER A 114 11.85 -0.68 -18.70
N ARG A 115 10.61 -0.95 -19.13
CA ARG A 115 9.43 -0.97 -18.23
C ARG A 115 9.53 -2.13 -17.22
N VAL A 116 9.97 -3.31 -17.67
CA VAL A 116 10.19 -4.48 -16.79
C VAL A 116 11.25 -4.17 -15.72
N VAL A 117 12.33 -3.44 -16.04
CA VAL A 117 13.32 -3.01 -15.03
C VAL A 117 12.67 -2.19 -13.90
N ASN A 118 11.72 -1.32 -14.22
CA ASN A 118 11.09 -0.46 -13.21
C ASN A 118 10.10 -1.23 -12.32
N ALA A 119 9.38 -2.20 -12.89
CA ALA A 119 8.36 -2.97 -12.17
C ALA A 119 8.91 -4.23 -11.47
N GLY A 120 9.98 -4.82 -12.01
CA GLY A 120 10.53 -6.10 -11.55
C GLY A 120 11.26 -6.02 -10.20
N GLY A 121 11.42 -7.18 -9.57
CA GLY A 121 12.28 -7.36 -8.41
C GLY A 121 13.77 -7.37 -8.78
N PRO A 122 14.67 -7.50 -7.78
CA PRO A 122 16.11 -7.46 -8.01
C PRO A 122 16.61 -8.44 -9.08
N ALA A 123 16.18 -9.71 -9.06
CA ALA A 123 16.63 -10.70 -10.04
C ALA A 123 16.11 -10.36 -11.44
N VAL A 124 14.82 -9.98 -11.56
CA VAL A 124 14.24 -9.57 -12.85
C VAL A 124 14.96 -8.35 -13.43
N ARG A 125 15.33 -7.38 -12.58
CA ARG A 125 16.09 -6.19 -13.00
C ARG A 125 17.46 -6.54 -13.56
N GLU A 126 18.18 -7.43 -12.90
CA GLU A 126 19.50 -7.85 -13.37
C GLU A 126 19.40 -8.65 -14.68
N ALA A 127 18.41 -9.53 -14.81
CA ALA A 127 18.15 -10.25 -16.05
C ALA A 127 17.79 -9.29 -17.21
N ALA A 128 16.93 -8.30 -16.96
CA ALA A 128 16.53 -7.29 -17.94
C ALA A 128 17.73 -6.42 -18.39
N LYS A 129 18.57 -5.97 -17.45
CA LYS A 129 19.80 -5.21 -17.79
C LYS A 129 20.76 -6.02 -18.66
N LYS A 130 20.91 -7.32 -18.36
CA LYS A 130 21.74 -8.22 -19.16
C LYS A 130 21.19 -8.34 -20.59
N ALA A 131 19.88 -8.49 -20.75
CA ALA A 131 19.23 -8.53 -22.06
C ALA A 131 19.43 -7.22 -22.84
N LEU A 132 19.24 -6.07 -22.19
CA LEU A 132 19.46 -4.75 -22.81
C LEU A 132 20.90 -4.52 -23.27
N ALA A 133 21.90 -5.12 -22.60
CA ALA A 133 23.29 -5.05 -23.00
C ALA A 133 23.65 -5.98 -24.17
N GLY A 134 22.73 -6.86 -24.58
CA GLY A 134 22.90 -7.84 -25.64
C GLY A 134 22.35 -7.41 -27.00
N THR A 135 22.15 -8.42 -27.85
CA THR A 135 21.59 -8.33 -29.20
C THR A 135 20.06 -8.18 -29.15
N PRO A 136 19.39 -7.77 -30.25
CA PRO A 136 17.92 -7.75 -30.32
C PRO A 136 17.29 -9.10 -29.95
N ALA A 137 17.92 -10.21 -30.36
CA ALA A 137 17.47 -11.56 -30.01
C ALA A 137 17.56 -11.84 -28.50
N ASP A 138 18.53 -11.26 -27.78
CA ASP A 138 18.61 -11.39 -26.32
C ASP A 138 17.48 -10.62 -25.61
N VAL A 139 17.06 -9.48 -26.16
CA VAL A 139 15.94 -8.68 -25.66
C VAL A 139 14.61 -9.43 -25.88
N GLU A 140 14.38 -9.96 -27.08
CA GLU A 140 13.21 -10.76 -27.42
C GLU A 140 13.11 -12.02 -26.54
N ALA A 141 14.19 -12.80 -26.44
CA ALA A 141 14.24 -13.99 -25.60
C ALA A 141 13.96 -13.69 -24.11
N PHE A 142 14.37 -12.51 -23.64
CA PHE A 142 14.03 -12.06 -22.29
C PHE A 142 12.54 -11.75 -22.12
N LEU A 143 11.94 -11.03 -23.07
CA LEU A 143 10.51 -10.68 -23.03
C LEU A 143 9.61 -11.92 -23.12
N ASP A 144 10.00 -12.92 -23.90
CA ASP A 144 9.25 -14.16 -24.04
C ASP A 144 9.28 -15.01 -22.75
N GLU A 145 10.47 -15.42 -22.33
CA GLU A 145 10.63 -16.39 -21.25
C GLU A 145 11.72 -16.04 -20.24
N GLY A 146 12.72 -15.24 -20.62
CA GLY A 146 13.90 -14.99 -19.78
C GLY A 146 13.58 -14.29 -18.45
N TRP A 147 12.48 -13.55 -18.36
CA TRP A 147 12.02 -12.94 -17.11
C TRP A 147 11.46 -13.95 -16.09
N LYS A 148 10.90 -15.09 -16.55
CA LYS A 148 10.12 -16.02 -15.70
C LYS A 148 10.96 -16.64 -14.58
N THR A 149 12.18 -17.09 -14.91
CA THR A 149 13.10 -17.68 -13.93
C THR A 149 13.55 -16.65 -12.89
N ALA A 150 13.80 -15.42 -13.32
CA ALA A 150 14.19 -14.34 -12.43
C ALA A 150 13.03 -13.91 -11.51
N ASP A 151 11.79 -13.85 -12.02
CA ASP A 151 10.58 -13.61 -11.23
C ASP A 151 10.39 -14.70 -10.16
N GLU A 152 10.59 -15.97 -10.53
CA GLU A 152 10.52 -17.05 -9.55
C GLU A 152 11.57 -16.91 -8.44
N GLN A 153 12.80 -16.51 -8.77
CA GLN A 153 13.83 -16.23 -7.75
C GLN A 153 13.41 -15.12 -6.80
N ASP A 154 12.89 -14.01 -7.33
CA ASP A 154 12.40 -12.90 -6.51
C ASP A 154 11.22 -13.33 -5.61
N LEU A 155 10.30 -14.14 -6.13
CA LEU A 155 9.17 -14.69 -5.37
C LEU A 155 9.63 -15.65 -4.26
N ARG A 156 10.60 -16.53 -4.54
CA ARG A 156 11.18 -17.42 -3.51
C ARG A 156 11.81 -16.62 -2.38
N VAL A 157 12.58 -15.57 -2.70
CA VAL A 157 13.17 -14.69 -1.70
C VAL A 157 12.09 -14.00 -0.85
N GLN A 158 11.03 -13.49 -1.49
CA GLN A 158 9.90 -12.90 -0.76
C GLN A 158 9.21 -13.91 0.14
N ALA A 159 8.92 -15.11 -0.35
CA ALA A 159 8.28 -16.17 0.42
C ALA A 159 9.14 -16.62 1.61
N THR A 160 10.47 -16.76 1.43
CA THR A 160 11.39 -17.07 2.53
C THR A 160 11.37 -15.99 3.62
N ARG A 161 11.29 -14.70 3.26
CA ARG A 161 11.17 -13.63 4.26
C ARG A 161 9.88 -13.75 5.06
N VAL A 162 8.75 -14.00 4.39
CA VAL A 162 7.47 -14.23 5.07
C VAL A 162 7.56 -15.43 6.02
N VAL A 163 8.15 -16.54 5.58
CA VAL A 163 8.37 -17.72 6.42
C VAL A 163 9.21 -17.39 7.66
N ASN A 164 10.29 -16.63 7.51
CA ASN A 164 11.20 -16.35 8.63
C ASN A 164 10.56 -15.53 9.77
N PHE A 165 9.58 -14.67 9.45
CA PHE A 165 8.92 -13.81 10.44
C PHE A 165 7.49 -14.24 10.77
N GLY A 166 6.95 -15.22 10.05
CA GLY A 166 5.59 -15.71 10.24
C GLY A 166 5.45 -16.64 11.45
N GLY A 167 4.21 -16.76 11.93
CA GLY A 167 3.82 -17.78 12.90
C GLY A 167 3.89 -19.21 12.35
N PRO A 168 3.67 -20.23 13.18
CA PRO A 168 3.80 -21.64 12.78
C PRO A 168 2.98 -22.02 11.53
N GLY A 169 1.73 -21.60 11.44
CA GLY A 169 0.89 -21.85 10.27
C GLY A 169 1.40 -21.16 9.01
N VAL A 170 1.85 -19.90 9.14
CA VAL A 170 2.47 -19.15 8.01
C VAL A 170 3.75 -19.84 7.54
N GLN A 171 4.57 -20.31 8.48
CA GLN A 171 5.80 -21.05 8.18
C GLN A 171 5.50 -22.33 7.40
N ASP A 172 4.52 -23.11 7.83
CA ASP A 172 4.17 -24.38 7.17
C ASP A 172 3.58 -24.14 5.77
N ALA A 173 2.68 -23.17 5.63
CA ALA A 173 2.13 -22.77 4.34
C ALA A 173 3.23 -22.28 3.37
N GLY A 174 4.17 -21.47 3.87
CA GLY A 174 5.25 -20.94 3.05
C GLY A 174 6.30 -22.00 2.67
N LYS A 175 6.63 -22.94 3.58
CA LYS A 175 7.49 -24.10 3.24
C LYS A 175 6.87 -24.94 2.13
N LYS A 176 5.55 -25.18 2.19
CA LYS A 176 4.83 -25.88 1.12
C LYS A 176 4.90 -25.13 -0.21
N ALA A 177 4.70 -23.81 -0.20
CA ALA A 177 4.80 -22.99 -1.41
C ALA A 177 6.23 -22.97 -1.99
N LEU A 178 7.26 -22.93 -1.14
CA LEU A 178 8.67 -23.02 -1.55
C LEU A 178 9.03 -24.37 -2.19
N GLN A 179 8.29 -25.44 -1.91
CA GLN A 179 8.46 -26.74 -2.57
C GLN A 179 7.67 -26.87 -3.88
N GLY A 180 6.82 -25.89 -4.18
CA GLY A 180 5.97 -25.88 -5.36
C GLY A 180 6.51 -25.03 -6.52
N THR A 181 5.57 -24.60 -7.36
CA THR A 181 5.76 -23.82 -8.58
C THR A 181 5.72 -22.31 -8.31
N SER A 182 6.08 -21.49 -9.31
CA SER A 182 5.87 -20.03 -9.27
C SER A 182 4.40 -19.64 -8.99
N ALA A 183 3.43 -20.43 -9.46
CA ALA A 183 2.03 -20.21 -9.16
C ALA A 183 1.71 -20.42 -7.67
N ASP A 184 2.30 -21.44 -7.04
CA ASP A 184 2.15 -21.71 -5.61
C ASP A 184 2.77 -20.60 -4.75
N LEU A 185 3.93 -20.08 -5.17
CA LEU A 185 4.55 -18.92 -4.52
C LEU A 185 3.67 -17.67 -4.60
N LYS A 186 3.11 -17.37 -5.78
CA LYS A 186 2.18 -16.24 -5.98
C LYS A 186 0.92 -16.40 -5.15
N GLN A 187 0.36 -17.61 -5.10
CA GLN A 187 -0.82 -17.93 -4.30
C GLN A 187 -0.55 -17.74 -2.81
N PHE A 188 0.57 -18.25 -2.32
CA PHE A 188 0.99 -18.07 -0.92
C PHE A 188 1.17 -16.60 -0.56
N LEU A 189 1.95 -15.86 -1.36
CA LEU A 189 2.24 -14.45 -1.12
C LEU A 189 1.00 -13.55 -1.22
N ARG A 190 -0.03 -13.93 -1.98
CA ARG A 190 -1.24 -13.11 -2.13
C ARG A 190 -2.34 -13.48 -1.16
N ILE A 191 -2.46 -14.76 -0.80
CA ILE A 191 -3.67 -15.28 -0.14
C ILE A 191 -3.32 -16.15 1.06
N ASP A 192 -2.54 -17.22 0.86
CA ASP A 192 -2.48 -18.27 1.88
C ASP A 192 -1.72 -17.84 3.13
N GLN A 193 -0.71 -16.95 3.01
CA GLN A 193 -0.01 -16.41 4.18
C GLN A 193 -0.97 -15.71 5.15
N TYR A 194 -1.94 -14.95 4.64
CA TYR A 194 -2.87 -14.19 5.47
C TYR A 194 -3.91 -15.09 6.13
N LYS A 195 -4.38 -16.13 5.42
CA LYS A 195 -5.27 -17.15 6.00
C LYS A 195 -4.58 -17.93 7.11
N ALA A 196 -3.32 -18.28 6.91
CA ALA A 196 -2.51 -18.98 7.89
C ALA A 196 -2.26 -18.08 9.12
N GLN A 197 -1.93 -16.81 8.90
CA GLN A 197 -1.76 -15.83 9.97
C GLN A 197 -3.03 -15.69 10.84
N GLN A 198 -4.20 -15.55 10.22
CA GLN A 198 -5.47 -15.47 10.97
C GLN A 198 -5.73 -16.73 11.83
N THR A 199 -5.27 -17.89 11.36
CA THR A 199 -5.36 -19.14 12.12
C THR A 199 -4.41 -19.12 13.31
N ASP A 200 -3.15 -18.70 13.11
CA ASP A 200 -2.15 -18.56 14.16
C ASP A 200 -2.61 -17.58 15.26
N GLU A 201 -3.16 -16.42 14.87
CA GLU A 201 -3.70 -15.40 15.79
C GLU A 201 -4.85 -15.96 16.62
N ARG A 202 -5.80 -16.70 16.02
CA ARG A 202 -6.89 -17.35 16.76
C ARG A 202 -6.39 -18.40 17.74
N VAL A 203 -5.32 -19.12 17.39
CA VAL A 203 -4.66 -20.05 18.31
C VAL A 203 -4.03 -19.30 19.48
N GLU A 204 -3.39 -18.15 19.23
CA GLU A 204 -2.82 -17.30 20.29
C GLU A 204 -3.91 -16.77 21.25
N VAL A 205 -5.01 -16.25 20.73
CA VAL A 205 -6.15 -15.81 21.55
C VAL A 205 -6.73 -16.98 22.35
N SER A 206 -6.79 -18.18 21.78
CA SER A 206 -7.26 -19.37 22.48
C SER A 206 -6.33 -19.76 23.65
N LYS A 207 -5.00 -19.58 23.49
CA LYS A 207 -4.04 -19.78 24.58
C LYS A 207 -4.29 -18.76 25.70
N LEU A 208 -4.46 -17.48 25.37
CA LEU A 208 -4.78 -16.41 26.33
C LEU A 208 -6.13 -16.65 27.03
N TYR A 209 -7.13 -17.18 26.32
CA TYR A 209 -8.39 -17.61 26.92
C TYR A 209 -8.18 -18.73 27.96
N ASN A 210 -7.27 -19.67 27.73
CA ASN A 210 -7.05 -20.75 28.68
C ASN A 210 -6.24 -20.32 29.91
N SER A 211 -5.23 -19.45 29.72
CA SER A 211 -4.31 -19.02 30.79
C SER A 211 -4.67 -17.71 31.49
N GLY A 212 -5.56 -16.89 30.92
CA GLY A 212 -5.89 -15.56 31.44
C GLY A 212 -6.80 -15.54 32.67
N GLY A 213 -6.86 -14.38 33.34
CA GLY A 213 -7.83 -14.10 34.40
C GLY A 213 -9.26 -13.89 33.86
N PRO A 214 -10.26 -13.72 34.74
CA PRO A 214 -11.67 -13.66 34.34
C PRO A 214 -11.99 -12.64 33.23
N ASN A 215 -11.40 -11.44 33.28
CA ASN A 215 -11.63 -10.42 32.26
C ASN A 215 -10.90 -10.76 30.96
N VAL A 216 -9.66 -11.27 31.02
CA VAL A 216 -8.94 -11.73 29.82
C VAL A 216 -9.72 -12.85 29.12
N LYS A 217 -10.28 -13.80 29.89
CA LYS A 217 -11.12 -14.88 29.36
C LYS A 217 -12.37 -14.34 28.67
N ALA A 218 -13.07 -13.40 29.30
CA ALA A 218 -14.27 -12.80 28.73
C ALA A 218 -13.96 -12.07 27.41
N ALA A 219 -12.90 -11.26 27.38
CA ALA A 219 -12.46 -10.51 26.21
C ALA A 219 -11.97 -11.44 25.07
N ALA A 220 -11.14 -12.44 25.38
CA ALA A 220 -10.69 -13.43 24.39
C ALA A 220 -11.87 -14.19 23.77
N LYS A 221 -12.87 -14.58 24.59
CA LYS A 221 -14.08 -15.26 24.11
C LYS A 221 -14.94 -14.36 23.22
N LEU A 222 -14.90 -13.05 23.42
CA LEU A 222 -15.59 -12.08 22.55
C LEU A 222 -14.85 -12.00 21.20
N ALA A 223 -13.54 -11.77 21.23
CA ALA A 223 -12.69 -11.69 20.04
C ALA A 223 -12.79 -12.94 19.15
N LEU A 224 -12.75 -14.14 19.76
CA LEU A 224 -12.88 -15.40 19.01
C LEU A 224 -14.24 -15.57 18.29
N ARG A 225 -15.29 -14.91 18.77
CA ARG A 225 -16.62 -14.91 18.13
C ARG A 225 -16.78 -13.82 17.07
N GLY A 226 -15.82 -12.91 16.97
CA GLY A 226 -15.80 -11.81 16.02
C GLY A 226 -15.06 -12.13 14.73
N THR A 227 -14.77 -11.05 14.00
CA THR A 227 -13.99 -10.96 12.77
C THR A 227 -12.50 -11.17 13.02
N PRO A 228 -11.67 -11.36 11.98
CA PRO A 228 -10.22 -11.34 12.12
C PRO A 228 -9.69 -10.05 12.77
N ASP A 229 -10.27 -8.90 12.45
CA ASP A 229 -9.85 -7.61 13.02
C ASP A 229 -10.10 -7.56 14.54
N ASP A 230 -11.20 -8.15 15.03
CA ASP A 230 -11.48 -8.26 16.47
C ASP A 230 -10.43 -9.13 17.20
N VAL A 231 -9.91 -10.16 16.53
CA VAL A 231 -8.84 -11.02 17.06
C VAL A 231 -7.55 -10.23 17.17
N VAL A 232 -7.19 -9.47 16.13
CA VAL A 232 -6.00 -8.62 16.11
C VAL A 232 -6.10 -7.52 17.17
N GLU A 233 -7.22 -6.79 17.25
CA GLU A 233 -7.44 -5.74 18.25
C GLU A 233 -7.27 -6.29 19.68
N PHE A 234 -7.81 -7.49 19.93
CA PHE A 234 -7.64 -8.14 21.22
C PHE A 234 -6.16 -8.48 21.50
N LEU A 235 -5.43 -9.01 20.53
CA LEU A 235 -4.01 -9.33 20.70
C LEU A 235 -3.15 -8.08 20.91
N GLU A 236 -3.41 -7.00 20.19
CA GLU A 236 -2.63 -5.77 20.26
C GLU A 236 -2.94 -4.94 21.51
N VAL A 237 -4.22 -4.85 21.90
CA VAL A 237 -4.68 -3.92 22.94
C VAL A 237 -5.57 -4.60 23.97
N GLY A 238 -6.60 -5.33 23.53
CA GLY A 238 -7.67 -5.83 24.41
C GLY A 238 -7.17 -6.73 25.54
N GLN A 239 -6.16 -7.57 25.31
CA GLN A 239 -5.60 -8.45 26.33
C GLN A 239 -4.94 -7.68 27.48
N PHE A 240 -4.31 -6.53 27.21
CA PHE A 240 -3.60 -5.75 28.22
C PHE A 240 -4.59 -4.98 29.09
N VAL A 241 -5.62 -4.38 28.47
CA VAL A 241 -6.71 -3.73 29.19
C VAL A 241 -7.44 -4.72 30.10
N ALA A 242 -7.74 -5.91 29.58
CA ALA A 242 -8.39 -6.95 30.36
C ALA A 242 -7.52 -7.45 31.53
N ARG A 243 -6.20 -7.60 31.30
CA ARG A 243 -5.24 -8.00 32.34
C ARG A 243 -5.12 -6.95 33.44
N ASN A 244 -5.13 -5.66 33.11
CA ASN A 244 -5.12 -4.58 34.11
C ASN A 244 -6.37 -4.63 34.99
N ARG A 245 -7.55 -4.89 34.41
CA ARG A 245 -8.79 -5.07 35.18
C ARG A 245 -8.76 -6.28 36.11
N ASP A 246 -8.14 -7.38 35.68
CA ASP A 246 -7.92 -8.55 36.54
C ASP A 246 -7.03 -8.19 37.74
N GLN A 247 -5.97 -7.41 37.52
CA GLN A 247 -5.07 -6.95 38.60
C GLN A 247 -5.77 -5.98 39.56
N GLU A 248 -6.51 -5.00 39.04
CA GLU A 248 -7.29 -4.05 39.84
C GLU A 248 -8.28 -4.77 40.76
N ARG A 249 -9.00 -5.77 40.23
CA ARG A 249 -9.92 -6.58 41.04
C ARG A 249 -9.21 -7.32 42.17
N ALA A 250 -8.07 -7.96 41.88
CA ALA A 250 -7.30 -8.65 42.90
C ALA A 250 -6.82 -7.68 44.00
N THR A 251 -6.41 -6.46 43.65
CA THR A 251 -6.03 -5.44 44.63
C THR A 251 -7.23 -4.96 45.46
N ILE A 252 -8.40 -4.77 44.85
CA ILE A 252 -9.61 -4.38 45.57
C ILE A 252 -10.02 -5.46 46.56
N GLU A 253 -9.97 -6.74 46.18
CA GLU A 253 -10.27 -7.86 47.07
C GLU A 253 -9.36 -7.88 48.32
N GLN A 254 -8.06 -7.62 48.14
CA GLN A 254 -7.11 -7.49 49.26
C GLN A 254 -7.44 -6.31 50.18
N LEU A 255 -7.82 -5.16 49.61
CA LEU A 255 -8.20 -3.98 50.40
C LEU A 255 -9.48 -4.21 51.19
N ILE A 256 -10.46 -4.93 50.63
CA ILE A 256 -11.68 -5.33 51.32
C ILE A 256 -11.34 -6.22 52.52
N GLU A 257 -10.50 -7.25 52.32
CA GLU A 257 -10.06 -8.14 53.41
C GLU A 257 -9.36 -7.36 54.54
N GLN A 258 -8.49 -6.42 54.18
CA GLN A 258 -7.82 -5.55 55.16
C GLN A 258 -8.82 -4.67 55.93
N ALA A 259 -9.79 -4.09 55.23
CA ALA A 259 -10.83 -3.25 55.84
C ALA A 259 -11.72 -4.06 56.80
N GLU A 260 -12.12 -5.28 56.42
CA GLU A 260 -12.90 -6.17 57.29
C GLU A 260 -12.12 -6.54 58.56
N LYS A 261 -10.82 -6.84 58.44
CA LYS A 261 -9.97 -7.14 59.59
C LYS A 261 -9.83 -5.94 60.53
N ALA A 262 -9.59 -4.75 59.98
CA ALA A 262 -9.53 -3.52 60.76
C ALA A 262 -10.86 -3.22 61.45
N GLY A 263 -11.99 -3.46 60.78
CA GLY A 263 -13.33 -3.32 61.34
C GLY A 263 -13.55 -4.22 62.57
N LYS A 264 -13.20 -5.51 62.46
CA LYS A 264 -13.27 -6.45 63.60
C LYS A 264 -12.38 -6.03 64.78
N GLN A 265 -11.19 -5.49 64.50
CA GLN A 265 -10.31 -4.96 65.55
C GLN A 265 -10.90 -3.73 66.23
N ALA A 266 -11.54 -2.83 65.47
CA ALA A 266 -12.21 -1.65 66.00
C ALA A 266 -13.43 -2.01 66.85
N GLU A 267 -14.21 -3.02 66.44
CA GLU A 267 -15.33 -3.58 67.22
C GLU A 267 -14.82 -4.12 68.56
N HIS A 268 -13.80 -4.98 68.55
CA HIS A 268 -13.19 -5.51 69.78
C HIS A 268 -12.66 -4.41 70.71
N ALA A 269 -11.98 -3.40 70.17
CA ALA A 269 -11.49 -2.27 70.96
C ALA A 269 -12.64 -1.42 71.55
N THR A 270 -13.79 -1.36 70.86
CA THR A 270 -15.00 -0.69 71.37
C THR A 270 -15.59 -1.48 72.52
N ASP A 271 -15.72 -2.81 72.39
CA ASP A 271 -16.20 -3.69 73.46
C ASP A 271 -15.31 -3.59 74.72
N GLU A 272 -13.98 -3.61 74.54
CA GLU A 272 -13.01 -3.43 75.64
C GLU A 272 -13.14 -2.06 76.31
N ALA A 273 -13.37 -1.00 75.52
CA ALA A 273 -13.57 0.36 76.04
C ALA A 273 -14.90 0.49 76.80
N GLU A 274 -15.98 -0.14 76.34
CA GLU A 274 -17.26 -0.20 77.04
C GLU A 274 -17.13 -0.94 78.38
N GLU A 275 -16.43 -2.08 78.40
CA GLU A 275 -16.16 -2.82 79.63
C GLU A 275 -15.33 -1.99 80.61
N ALA A 276 -14.26 -1.33 80.13
CA ALA A 276 -13.42 -0.45 80.95
C ALA A 276 -14.22 0.74 81.51
N SER A 277 -15.08 1.35 80.69
CA SER A 277 -16.00 2.41 81.12
C SER A 277 -16.95 1.93 82.21
N GLY A 278 -17.57 0.76 82.03
CA GLY A 278 -18.43 0.13 83.04
C GLY A 278 -17.71 -0.10 84.37
N LYS A 279 -16.46 -0.61 84.33
CA LYS A 279 -15.61 -0.77 85.51
C LYS A 279 -15.31 0.56 86.19
N ALA A 280 -15.01 1.61 85.41
CA ALA A 280 -14.73 2.94 85.94
C ALA A 280 -15.96 3.55 86.65
N ILE A 281 -17.16 3.40 86.06
CA ILE A 281 -18.42 3.84 86.67
C ILE A 281 -18.67 3.10 88.00
N ALA A 282 -18.50 1.77 88.02
CA ALA A 282 -18.66 0.98 89.23
C ALA A 282 -17.67 1.38 90.34
N ALA A 283 -16.39 1.58 89.97
CA ALA A 283 -15.38 2.05 90.91
C ALA A 283 -15.70 3.45 91.47
N ALA A 284 -16.19 4.36 90.63
CA ALA A 284 -16.61 5.70 91.05
C ALA A 284 -17.79 5.64 92.04
N ALA A 285 -18.79 4.78 91.81
CA ALA A 285 -19.92 4.61 92.72
C ALA A 285 -19.49 4.07 94.10
N LEU A 286 -18.58 3.08 94.13
CA LEU A 286 -18.02 2.56 95.37
C LEU A 286 -17.22 3.62 96.13
N ALA A 287 -16.45 4.45 95.41
CA ALA A 287 -15.72 5.56 96.00
C ALA A 287 -16.66 6.62 96.60
N GLU A 288 -17.76 6.93 95.93
CA GLU A 288 -18.79 7.85 96.43
C GLU A 288 -19.47 7.30 97.70
N GLU A 289 -19.85 6.02 97.71
CA GLU A 289 -20.43 5.37 98.89
C GLU A 289 -19.46 5.41 100.09
N ALA A 290 -18.18 5.10 99.85
CA ALA A 290 -17.15 5.17 100.88
C ALA A 290 -16.96 6.60 101.41
N ALA A 291 -16.96 7.60 100.51
CA ALA A 291 -16.88 9.01 100.91
C ALA A 291 -18.10 9.46 101.73
N GLN A 292 -19.32 9.02 101.37
CA GLN A 292 -20.54 9.31 102.13
C GLN A 292 -20.50 8.68 103.53
N LYS A 293 -20.05 7.42 103.65
CA LYS A 293 -19.85 6.77 104.96
C LYS A 293 -18.82 7.51 105.81
N ALA A 294 -17.67 7.86 105.23
CA ALA A 294 -16.64 8.63 105.93
C ALA A 294 -17.18 9.99 106.42
N ALA A 295 -18.01 10.67 105.63
CA ALA A 295 -18.67 11.91 106.04
C ALA A 295 -19.65 11.72 107.21
N GLN A 296 -20.45 10.64 107.19
CA GLN A 296 -21.38 10.31 108.27
C GLN A 296 -20.63 10.00 109.58
N GLU A 297 -19.58 9.19 109.53
CA GLU A 297 -18.75 8.87 110.70
C GLU A 297 -18.08 10.13 111.25
N THR A 298 -17.57 11.00 110.38
CA THR A 298 -16.99 12.29 110.78
C THR A 298 -18.01 13.17 111.49
N GLN A 299 -19.27 13.20 111.02
CA GLN A 299 -20.35 13.96 111.66
C GLN A 299 -20.76 13.35 113.00
N ALA A 300 -20.82 12.02 113.11
CA ALA A 300 -21.09 11.34 114.37
C ALA A 300 -20.00 11.64 115.42
N ALA A 301 -18.73 11.53 115.04
CA ALA A 301 -17.60 11.86 115.90
C ALA A 301 -17.65 13.33 116.38
N LYS A 302 -18.05 14.27 115.52
CA LYS A 302 -18.26 15.67 115.90
C LYS A 302 -19.36 15.85 116.95
N ASN A 303 -20.49 15.15 116.79
CA ASN A 303 -21.59 15.20 117.74
C ASN A 303 -21.23 14.58 119.10
N ASP A 304 -20.40 13.53 119.11
CA ASP A 304 -19.90 12.92 120.35
C ASP A 304 -18.91 13.84 121.07
N ALA A 305 -18.00 14.49 120.31
CA ALA A 305 -17.08 15.49 120.87
C ALA A 305 -17.78 16.73 121.45
N GLN A 306 -19.00 17.05 121.01
CA GLN A 306 -19.81 18.13 121.58
C GLN A 306 -20.59 17.73 122.84
N ARG A 307 -20.72 16.43 123.12
CA ARG A 307 -21.41 15.88 124.30
C ARG A 307 -20.48 15.54 125.47
N ALA A 308 -19.17 15.42 125.20
CA ALA A 308 -18.12 15.23 126.20
C ALA A 308 -17.67 16.58 126.79
#